data_AF-A0A1D2RCW7-F1
#
_entry.id   AF-A0A1D2RCW7-F1
#
_cell.length_a   1.000
_cell.length_b   1.000
_cell.length_c   1.000
_cell.angle_alpha   90.00
_cell.angle_beta   90.00
_cell.angle_gamma   90.00
#
_symmetry.space_group_name_H-M   'P 1'
#
loop_
_entity.id
_entity.type
_entity.pdbx_description
1 polymer ?
#
loop_
_entity_poly.entity_id
_entity_poly.type
_entity_poly.pdbx_seq_one_letter_code
_entity_poly.pdbx_strand_id
1 'polypeptide(L)' 'MPEGNRFIFMDALSTLLIYNSAGTTAKFAHFLMTKIKLLGLNGVFMSVEEGLDKQLLSQIEQFCDKCIHYK' A
#
# COMPACT_ATOMS: atom_id res chain seq x y z
N MET A 1 -25.09 -1.32 -3.67
CA MET A 1 -23.65 -1.58 -3.44
C MET A 1 -23.49 -3.05 -3.09
N PRO A 2 -22.37 -3.71 -3.44
CA PRO A 2 -22.19 -5.14 -3.14
C PRO A 2 -22.26 -5.38 -1.62
N GLU A 3 -23.02 -6.42 -1.24
CA GLU A 3 -23.25 -6.83 0.16
C GLU A 3 -22.14 -7.79 0.62
N GLY A 4 -21.64 -7.61 1.86
CA GLY A 4 -20.62 -8.49 2.47
C GLY A 4 -19.37 -7.77 3.01
N ASN A 5 -18.42 -8.55 3.55
CA ASN A 5 -17.12 -8.06 4.02
C ASN A 5 -16.28 -7.62 2.81
N ARG A 6 -16.04 -6.31 2.71
CA ARG A 6 -15.26 -5.70 1.63
C ARG A 6 -13.83 -5.46 2.08
N PHE A 7 -12.88 -5.70 1.19
CA PHE A 7 -11.48 -5.36 1.39
C PHE A 7 -10.87 -4.83 0.09
N ILE A 8 -9.78 -4.09 0.23
CA ILE A 8 -8.95 -3.65 -0.90
C ILE A 8 -7.69 -4.51 -0.92
N PHE A 9 -7.40 -5.08 -2.08
CA PHE A 9 -6.15 -5.78 -2.34
C PHE A 9 -5.36 -5.00 -3.38
N MET A 10 -4.16 -4.54 -3.00
CA MET A 10 -3.24 -3.83 -3.88
C MET A 10 -1.95 -4.64 -3.98
N ASP A 11 -1.74 -5.30 -5.11
CA ASP A 11 -0.64 -6.24 -5.34
C ASP A 11 0.60 -5.62 -6.00
N ALA A 12 0.40 -4.62 -6.84
CA ALA A 12 1.41 -4.12 -7.75
C ALA A 12 1.98 -2.75 -7.31
N LEU A 13 2.29 -2.59 -6.01
CA LEU A 13 2.84 -1.32 -5.52
C LEU A 13 4.23 -1.01 -6.13
N SER A 14 5.01 -2.07 -6.42
CA SER A 14 6.27 -1.99 -7.16
C SER A 14 6.06 -1.55 -8.61
N THR A 15 5.02 -2.02 -9.28
CA THR A 15 4.67 -1.56 -10.64
C THR A 15 4.31 -0.08 -10.65
N LEU A 16 3.60 0.40 -9.63
CA LEU A 16 3.28 1.83 -9.52
C LEU A 16 4.55 2.71 -9.51
N LEU A 17 5.63 2.22 -8.91
CA LEU A 17 6.93 2.88 -8.85
C LEU A 17 7.71 2.90 -10.16
N ILE A 18 7.48 1.93 -11.05
CA ILE A 18 8.11 1.92 -12.37
C ILE A 18 7.63 3.12 -13.21
N TYR A 19 6.37 3.52 -13.04
CA TYR A 19 5.74 4.57 -13.84
C TYR A 19 5.64 5.92 -13.13
N ASN A 20 5.99 6.02 -11.84
CA ASN A 20 5.82 7.22 -11.03
C ASN A 20 7.02 7.47 -10.12
N SER A 21 7.22 8.72 -9.72
CA SER A 21 8.22 9.04 -8.70
C SER A 21 7.89 8.39 -7.36
N ALA A 22 8.91 8.05 -6.57
CA ALA A 22 8.75 7.51 -5.22
C ALA A 22 7.84 8.39 -4.34
N GLY A 23 7.98 9.72 -4.44
CA GLY A 23 7.15 10.66 -3.69
C GLY A 23 5.68 10.66 -4.12
N THR A 24 5.40 10.48 -5.42
CA THR A 24 4.01 10.34 -5.92
C THR A 24 3.40 9.04 -5.40
N THR A 25 4.13 7.93 -5.46
CA THR A 25 3.66 6.63 -4.97
C THR A 25 3.43 6.63 -3.47
N ALA A 26 4.32 7.25 -2.69
CA ALA A 26 4.14 7.41 -1.24
C ALA A 26 2.82 8.13 -0.91
N LYS A 27 2.56 9.26 -1.56
CA LYS A 27 1.35 10.06 -1.37
C LYS A 27 0.09 9.27 -1.77
N PHE A 28 0.17 8.52 -2.87
CA PHE A 28 -0.94 7.67 -3.30
C PHE A 28 -1.23 6.55 -2.31
N ALA A 29 -0.20 5.81 -1.87
CA ALA A 29 -0.34 4.74 -0.88
C ALA A 29 -0.92 5.29 0.43
N HIS A 30 -0.40 6.41 0.92
CA HIS A 30 -0.91 7.11 2.11
C HIS A 30 -2.38 7.54 1.96
N PHE A 31 -2.73 8.13 0.82
CA PHE A 31 -4.11 8.51 0.51
C PHE A 31 -5.04 7.29 0.54
N LEU A 32 -4.66 6.20 -0.12
CA LEU A 32 -5.48 5.00 -0.21
C LEU A 32 -5.65 4.32 1.17
N MET A 33 -4.57 4.17 1.93
CA MET A 33 -4.61 3.63 3.30
C MET A 33 -5.52 4.46 4.21
N THR A 34 -5.43 5.79 4.11
CA THR A 34 -6.30 6.70 4.87
C THR A 34 -7.78 6.51 4.49
N LYS A 35 -8.09 6.35 3.20
CA LYS A 35 -9.47 6.08 2.76
C LYS A 35 -9.99 4.73 3.22
N ILE A 36 -9.17 3.68 3.16
CA ILE A 36 -9.51 2.33 3.67
C ILE A 36 -9.90 2.43 5.15
N LYS A 37 -9.09 3.11 5.96
CA LYS A 37 -9.32 3.29 7.39
C LYS A 37 -10.60 4.09 7.68
N LEU A 38 -10.82 5.20 6.98
CA LEU A 38 -12.03 6.02 7.14
C LEU A 38 -13.31 5.29 6.73
N LEU A 39 -13.22 4.36 5.78
CA LEU A 39 -14.36 3.56 5.31
C LEU A 39 -14.59 2.30 6.15
N GLY A 40 -13.75 2.03 7.17
CA GLY A 40 -13.83 0.82 7.99
C GLY A 40 -13.59 -0.45 7.18
N LEU A 41 -12.78 -0.38 6.12
CA LEU A 41 -12.44 -1.50 5.25
C LEU A 41 -11.11 -2.13 5.66
N ASN A 42 -10.95 -3.42 5.37
CA ASN A 42 -9.65 -4.06 5.44
C ASN A 42 -8.85 -3.77 4.16
N GLY A 43 -7.53 -3.62 4.29
CA GLY A 43 -6.62 -3.38 3.17
C GLY A 43 -5.42 -4.32 3.25
N VAL A 44 -4.99 -4.85 2.12
CA VAL A 44 -3.73 -5.59 1.99
C VAL A 44 -2.93 -4.97 0.86
N PHE A 45 -1.72 -4.54 1.20
CA PHE A 45 -0.75 -3.99 0.27
C PHE A 45 0.39 -5.00 0.14
N MET A 46 0.69 -5.39 -1.09
CA MET A 46 1.77 -6.30 -1.42
C MET A 46 2.72 -5.58 -2.38
N SER A 47 4.00 -5.88 -2.22
CA SER A 47 5.04 -5.37 -3.07
C SER A 47 6.23 -6.32 -3.09
N VAL A 48 7.00 -6.25 -4.15
CA VAL A 48 8.31 -6.91 -4.24
C VAL A 48 9.34 -5.93 -3.69
N GLU A 49 10.13 -6.37 -2.71
CA GLU A 49 11.17 -5.53 -2.07
C GLU A 49 12.24 -5.08 -3.09
N GLU A 50 12.51 -5.93 -4.08
CA GLU A 50 13.48 -5.65 -5.13
C GLU A 50 13.05 -4.45 -5.98
N GLY A 51 13.89 -3.40 -6.00
CA GLY A 51 13.64 -2.16 -6.72
C GLY A 51 12.86 -1.09 -5.95
N LEU A 52 12.43 -1.39 -4.72
CA LEU A 52 11.76 -0.42 -3.85
C LEU A 52 12.79 0.40 -3.07
N ASP A 53 12.66 1.72 -3.13
CA ASP A 53 13.46 2.61 -2.29
C ASP A 53 13.18 2.33 -0.80
N LYS A 54 14.25 2.12 -0.01
CA LYS A 54 14.12 1.75 1.41
C LYS A 54 13.42 2.82 2.25
N GLN A 55 13.60 4.09 1.90
CA GLN A 55 12.94 5.19 2.60
C GLN A 55 11.44 5.19 2.29
N LEU A 56 11.07 4.93 1.03
CA LEU A 56 9.67 4.76 0.65
C LEU A 56 9.03 3.57 1.36
N LEU A 57 9.70 2.43 1.39
CA LEU A 57 9.21 1.24 2.08
C LEU A 57 8.95 1.55 3.56
N SER A 58 9.91 2.17 4.26
CA SER A 58 9.74 2.58 5.65
C SER A 58 8.59 3.55 5.87
N GLN A 59 8.34 4.48 4.93
CA GLN A 59 7.18 5.37 5.02
C GLN A 59 5.87 4.60 4.90
N ILE A 60 5.76 3.68 3.93
CA ILE A 60 4.54 2.89 3.72
C ILE A 60 4.26 2.00 4.94
N GLU A 61 5.28 1.35 5.49
CA GLU A 61 5.18 0.49 6.67
C GLU A 61 4.65 1.22 7.90
N GLN A 62 5.01 2.50 8.09
CA GLN A 62 4.51 3.31 9.22
C GLN A 62 2.98 3.54 9.17
N PHE A 63 2.36 3.39 8.01
CA PHE A 63 0.91 3.53 7.84
C PHE A 63 0.17 2.21 7.89
N CYS A 64 0.88 1.07 7.84
CA CYS A 64 0.30 -0.26 7.93
C CYS A 64 0.07 -0.64 9.40
N ASP A 65 -1.08 -1.24 9.70
CA ASP A 65 -1.32 -1.79 11.05
C ASP A 65 -0.46 -3.04 11.31
N LYS A 66 -0.04 -3.75 10.25
CA LYS A 66 0.86 -4.92 10.31
C LYS A 66 1.66 -5.04 9.01
N CYS A 67 2.96 -5.33 9.13
CA CYS A 67 3.85 -5.64 8.00
C CYS A 67 4.33 -7.09 8.09
N ILE A 68 4.43 -7.77 6.95
CA ILE A 68 4.92 -9.15 6.83
C ILE A 68 5.98 -9.19 5.74
N HIS A 69 7.17 -9.68 6.09
CA HIS A 69 8.28 -9.84 5.16
C HIS A 69 8.45 -11.33 4.83
N TYR A 70 8.43 -11.66 3.55
CA TYR A 70 8.79 -12.99 3.04
C TYR A 70 10.17 -12.92 2.41
N LYS A 71 11.00 -13.93 2.70
CA LYS A 71 12.29 -14.18 2.06
C LYS A 71 12.13 -15.11 0.87
#